data_AF-A0A3C0UEI4-F1
#
_entry.id   AF-A0A3C0UEI4-F1
#
_cell.length_a   1.000
_cell.length_b   1.000
_cell.length_c   1.000
_cell.angle_alpha   90.00
_cell.angle_beta   90.00
_cell.angle_gamma   90.00
#
_symmetry.space_group_name_H-M   'P 1'
#
loop_
_entity.id
_entity.type
_entity.pdbx_description
1 polymer ?
#
loop_
_entity_poly.entity_id
_entity_poly.type
_entity_poly.pdbx_seq_one_letter_code
_entity_poly.pdbx_strand_id
1 'polypeptide(L)' 'MEWLSWLFIDSSNLKPAEVPLEKLIEQAKQDWCLAQEAFRTSPDNEDLIDSASYMILAAERRYIYFLKKARQENFYYSPY' A
#
# COMPACT_ATOMS: atom_id res chain seq x y z
N MET A 1 -7.65 -29.94 -27.52
CA MET A 1 -7.20 -28.56 -27.83
C MET A 1 -7.07 -27.82 -26.50
N GLU A 2 -5.93 -27.99 -25.83
CA GLU A 2 -5.71 -27.70 -24.40
C GLU A 2 -5.47 -26.21 -24.05
N TRP A 3 -5.48 -25.31 -25.04
CA TRP A 3 -5.04 -23.92 -24.88
C TRP A 3 -6.10 -22.97 -24.29
N LEU A 4 -7.35 -23.43 -24.13
CA LEU A 4 -8.44 -22.64 -23.54
C LEU A 4 -8.58 -22.83 -22.02
N SER A 5 -7.77 -23.69 -21.41
CA SER A 5 -7.80 -23.96 -19.96
C SER A 5 -7.40 -22.75 -19.12
N TRP A 6 -6.50 -21.89 -19.60
CA TRP A 6 -6.08 -20.68 -18.90
C TRP A 6 -7.14 -19.59 -18.79
N LEU A 7 -8.19 -19.63 -19.63
CA LEU A 7 -9.28 -18.65 -19.57
C LEU A 7 -10.33 -18.99 -18.50
N PHE A 8 -10.35 -20.24 -18.05
CA PHE A 8 -11.21 -20.74 -16.97
C PHE A 8 -10.43 -21.05 -15.69
N ILE A 9 -9.14 -20.68 -15.62
CA ILE A 9 -8.46 -20.60 -14.33
C ILE A 9 -9.17 -19.51 -13.55
N ASP A 10 -10.03 -19.99 -12.68
CA ASP A 10 -10.83 -19.22 -11.76
C ASP A 10 -9.91 -18.39 -10.85
N SER A 11 -9.53 -17.20 -11.32
CA SER A 11 -8.81 -16.21 -10.51
C SER A 11 -9.63 -15.75 -9.30
N SER A 12 -10.90 -16.16 -9.18
CA SER A 12 -11.73 -15.85 -8.01
C SER A 12 -11.37 -16.68 -6.77
N ASN A 13 -10.60 -17.78 -6.92
CA ASN A 13 -10.18 -18.62 -5.78
C ASN A 13 -8.79 -18.27 -5.23
N LEU A 14 -8.14 -17.23 -5.75
CA LEU A 14 -7.13 -16.52 -4.98
C LEU A 14 -7.89 -15.70 -3.94
N LYS A 15 -8.33 -16.34 -2.84
CA LYS A 15 -8.58 -15.61 -1.60
C LYS A 15 -7.32 -14.76 -1.42
N PRO A 16 -7.40 -13.41 -1.43
CA PRO A 16 -6.22 -12.61 -1.15
C PRO A 16 -5.78 -13.11 0.21
N ALA A 17 -4.64 -13.82 0.25
CA ALA A 17 -4.08 -14.33 1.50
C ALA A 17 -4.13 -13.14 2.45
N GLU A 18 -4.94 -13.23 3.51
CA GLU A 18 -5.26 -12.09 4.35
C GLU A 18 -3.93 -11.46 4.75
N VAL A 19 -3.59 -10.36 4.08
CA VAL A 19 -2.25 -9.80 4.21
C VAL A 19 -2.18 -9.36 5.66
N PRO A 20 -1.26 -9.92 6.46
CA PRO A 20 -1.23 -9.63 7.89
C PRO A 20 -1.14 -8.12 8.05
N LEU A 21 -1.89 -7.59 9.00
CA LEU A 21 -2.07 -6.15 9.18
C LEU A 21 -0.71 -5.43 9.33
N GLU A 22 0.26 -6.11 9.94
CA GLU A 22 1.67 -5.69 10.05
C GLU A 22 2.31 -5.41 8.69
N LYS A 23 2.15 -6.34 7.72
CA LYS A 23 2.66 -6.15 6.36
C LYS A 23 1.95 -5.01 5.64
N LEU A 24 0.65 -4.82 5.88
CA LEU A 24 -0.09 -3.68 5.31
C LEU A 24 0.41 -2.34 5.87
N ILE A 25 0.74 -2.29 7.17
CA ILE A 25 1.32 -1.11 7.83
C ILE A 25 2.72 -0.83 7.27
N GLU A 26 3.55 -1.86 7.15
CA GLU A 26 4.92 -1.74 6.64
C GLU A 26 4.93 -1.32 5.17
N GLN A 27 4.07 -1.90 4.34
CA GLN A 27 3.89 -1.52 2.95
C GLN A 27 3.42 -0.07 2.82
N ALA A 28 2.41 0.34 3.59
CA ALA A 28 1.94 1.73 3.57
C ALA A 28 3.03 2.72 4.02
N LYS A 29 3.91 2.33 4.96
CA LYS A 29 5.06 3.12 5.38
C LYS A 29 6.11 3.23 4.28
N GLN A 30 6.42 2.12 3.59
CA GLN A 30 7.34 2.11 2.46
C GLN A 30 6.83 2.99 1.32
N ASP A 31 5.55 2.86 0.97
CA ASP A 31 4.90 3.68 -0.05
C ASP A 31 4.98 5.18 0.30
N TRP A 32 4.78 5.53 1.57
CA TRP A 32 4.92 6.91 2.03
C TRP A 32 6.35 7.44 1.94
N CYS A 33 7.35 6.58 2.21
CA CYS A 33 8.76 6.95 2.08
C CYS A 33 9.15 7.16 0.61
N LEU A 34 8.71 6.26 -0.28
CA LEU A 34 8.95 6.37 -1.72
C LEU A 34 8.28 7.61 -2.32
N ALA A 35 7.06 7.94 -1.89
CA ALA A 35 6.37 9.16 -2.34
C ALA A 35 7.12 10.43 -1.91
N GLN A 36 7.70 10.45 -0.72
CA GLN A 36 8.55 11.55 -0.24
C GLN A 36 9.86 11.65 -1.04
N GLU A 37 10.48 10.53 -1.37
CA GLU A 37 11.68 10.52 -2.23
C GLU A 37 11.36 11.03 -3.64
N ALA A 38 10.26 10.57 -4.24
CA ALA A 38 9.82 11.02 -5.56
C ALA A 38 9.59 12.54 -5.61
N PHE A 39 9.01 13.11 -4.55
CA PHE A 39 8.85 14.56 -4.40
C PHE A 39 10.21 15.28 -4.35
N ARG A 40 11.18 14.76 -3.59
CA ARG A 40 12.51 15.36 -3.45
C ARG A 40 13.32 15.33 -4.76
N THR A 41 13.12 14.30 -5.58
CA THR A 41 13.87 14.12 -6.84
C THR A 41 13.28 14.91 -8.01
N SER A 42 12.06 15.47 -7.89
CA SER A 42 11.36 16.14 -8.99
C SER A 42 11.07 17.63 -8.73
N PRO A 43 12.08 18.48 -8.45
CA PRO A 43 11.84 19.88 -8.06
C PRO A 43 11.38 20.81 -9.20
N ASP A 44 11.59 20.43 -10.47
CA ASP A 44 11.47 21.37 -11.60
C ASP A 44 10.13 21.29 -12.37
N ASN A 45 9.22 20.37 -12.00
CA ASN A 45 7.93 20.18 -12.69
C ASN A 45 6.75 20.40 -11.75
N GLU A 46 6.03 21.51 -11.93
CA GLU A 46 4.92 21.96 -11.06
C GLU A 46 3.75 20.95 -11.02
N ASP A 47 3.37 20.37 -12.17
CA ASP A 47 2.33 19.32 -12.24
C ASP A 47 2.72 18.02 -11.50
N LEU A 48 4.02 17.75 -11.40
CA LEU A 48 4.58 16.61 -10.67
C LEU A 48 4.60 16.84 -9.16
N ILE A 49 4.75 18.10 -8.72
CA ILE A 49 4.74 18.49 -7.30
C ILE A 49 3.35 18.29 -6.70
N ASP A 50 2.29 18.71 -7.41
CA ASP A 50 0.91 18.56 -6.93
C ASP A 50 0.48 17.09 -6.84
N SER A 51 0.78 16.32 -7.90
CA SER A 51 0.49 14.89 -7.92
C SER A 51 1.28 14.11 -6.86
N ALA A 52 2.57 14.43 -6.66
CA ALA A 52 3.37 13.85 -5.59
C ALA A 52 2.85 14.24 -4.19
N SER A 53 2.45 15.49 -3.98
CA SER A 53 1.86 15.95 -2.72
C SER A 53 0.56 15.23 -2.39
N TYR A 54 -0.31 15.04 -3.39
CA TYR A 54 -1.52 14.24 -3.23
C TYR A 54 -1.19 12.77 -2.87
N MET A 55 -0.21 12.17 -3.54
CA MET A 55 0.22 10.80 -3.27
C MET A 55 0.79 10.64 -1.85
N ILE A 56 1.58 11.59 -1.36
CA ILE A 56 2.10 11.62 0.01
C ILE A 56 0.95 11.64 1.02
N LEU A 57 -0.02 12.54 0.85
CA LEU A 57 -1.18 12.67 1.75
C LEU A 57 -2.07 11.43 1.71
N ALA A 58 -2.26 10.82 0.55
CA ALA A 58 -3.03 9.60 0.39
C ALA A 58 -2.35 8.42 1.12
N ALA A 59 -1.04 8.26 0.95
CA ALA A 59 -0.25 7.23 1.63
C ALA A 59 -0.24 7.42 3.15
N GLU A 60 -0.08 8.65 3.63
CA GLU A 60 -0.14 8.98 5.06
C GLU A 60 -1.50 8.61 5.68
N ARG A 61 -2.61 9.02 5.05
CA ARG A 61 -3.96 8.67 5.51
C ARG A 61 -4.18 7.17 5.57
N ARG A 62 -3.66 6.43 4.58
CA ARG A 62 -3.73 4.98 4.51
C ARG A 62 -2.94 4.31 5.64
N TYR A 63 -1.73 4.79 5.93
CA TYR A 63 -0.91 4.33 7.05
C TYR A 63 -1.60 4.58 8.40
N ILE A 64 -2.12 5.78 8.63
CA ILE A 64 -2.86 6.14 9.86
C ILE A 64 -4.09 5.26 10.03
N TYR A 65 -4.81 4.96 8.95
CA TYR A 65 -5.97 4.06 8.99
C TYR A 65 -5.59 2.67 9.48
N PHE A 66 -4.53 2.07 8.93
CA PHE A 66 -4.07 0.74 9.37
C PHE A 66 -3.55 0.74 10.80
N LEU A 67 -2.89 1.80 11.25
CA LEU A 67 -2.49 1.95 12.66
C LEU A 67 -3.70 2.03 13.59
N LYS A 68 -4.75 2.79 13.21
CA LYS A 68 -6.00 2.84 13.98
C LYS A 68 -6.69 1.48 14.04
N LYS A 69 -6.70 0.76 12.91
CA LYS A 69 -7.24 -0.60 12.83
C LYS A 69 -6.46 -1.57 13.73
N ALA A 70 -5.13 -1.51 13.73
CA ALA A 70 -4.30 -2.35 14.59
C ALA A 70 -4.55 -2.09 16.09
N ARG A 71 -4.75 -0.81 16.47
CA ARG A 71 -5.13 -0.45 17.84
C ARG A 71 -6.50 -1.01 18.23
N GLN A 72 -7.47 -0.99 17.32
CA GLN A 72 -8.81 -1.52 17.58
C GLN A 72 -8.82 -3.05 17.72
N GLU A 73 -7.97 -3.74 16.96
CA GLU A 73 -7.86 -5.20 16.99
C GLU A 73 -6.98 -5.72 18.15
N ASN A 74 -6.52 -4.85 19.08
CA ASN A 74 -5.52 -5.18 20.11
C ASN A 74 -4.27 -5.88 19.52
N PHE A 75 -3.90 -5.52 18.29
CA PHE A 75 -2.66 -5.98 17.70
C PHE A 75 -1.51 -5.30 18.44
N TYR A 76 -0.90 -6.01 19.39
CA TYR A 76 0.36 -5.63 19.99
C TYR A 76 1.44 -5.84 18.92
N TYR A 77 1.69 -4.81 18.11
CA TYR A 77 2.91 -4.73 17.33
C TYR A 77 4.08 -4.75 18.32
N SER A 78 4.69 -5.92 18.50
CA SER A 78 5.98 -6.07 19.18
C SER A 78 7.06 -5.86 18.12
N PRO A 79 7.76 -4.71 18.11
CA PRO A 79 8.93 -4.52 17.25
C PRO A 79 10.18 -5.23 17.80
N TYR A 80 10.00 -6.19 18.71
CA TYR A 80 11.04 -6.99 19.35
C TYR A 80 10.80 -8.47 19.08
#